data_AF-A0A7S7MPM8-F1
#
_entry.id   AF-A0A7S7MPM8-F1
#
_cell.length_a   1.000
_cell.length_b   1.000
_cell.length_c   1.000
_cell.angle_alpha   90.00
_cell.angle_beta   90.00
_cell.angle_gamma   90.00
#
_symmetry.space_group_name_H-M   'P 1'
#
loop_
_entity.id
_entity.type
_entity.pdbx_description
1 polymer ?
#
loop_
_entity_poly.entity_id
_entity_poly.type
_entity_poly.pdbx_seq_one_letter_code
_entity_poly.pdbx_strand_id
1 'polypeptide(L)'
;MNVFVLGRYKLDAKFLSHDWQQRFGDRMAFRFKTVHTSKGDEADYVILPGMVMRGFPNVKVDDPLFSLVMPQGDTFPSSEERRLFYVALTRARRSVAMFTVAGRRSSFLQELIDEGVVAPCDNNGRAITQPASAELKPDRVSAGAATAQAPAKAKGPVCPGCKVGELIWRRGPYGEFQSCSTFPKCKYKPPKKRM
;
A
#
# COMPACT_ATOMS: atom_id res chain seq x y z
N MET A 1 28.60 12.87 5.26
CA MET A 1 27.14 13.16 5.35
C MET A 1 26.40 11.85 5.58
N ASN A 2 25.45 11.81 6.51
CA ASN A 2 24.71 10.59 6.86
C ASN A 2 23.32 10.59 6.23
N VAL A 3 22.99 9.50 5.53
CA VAL A 3 21.69 9.33 4.88
C VAL A 3 21.04 8.07 5.41
N PHE A 4 19.82 8.20 5.93
CA PHE A 4 19.01 7.05 6.32
C PHE A 4 17.99 6.73 5.22
N VAL A 5 17.89 5.46 4.89
CA VAL A 5 16.79 4.93 4.10
C VAL A 5 15.88 4.19 5.06
N LEU A 6 14.69 4.73 5.29
CA LEU A 6 13.75 4.16 6.23
C LEU A 6 12.70 3.34 5.49
N GLY A 7 12.84 2.03 5.58
CA GLY A 7 11.84 1.07 5.10
C GLY A 7 10.77 0.79 6.15
N ARG A 8 9.68 0.13 5.72
CA ARG A 8 8.68 -0.40 6.65
C ARG A 8 9.15 -1.73 7.22
N TYR A 9 9.63 -2.59 6.34
CA TYR A 9 10.08 -3.95 6.67
C TYR A 9 11.56 -4.11 6.37
N LYS A 10 12.22 -5.04 7.07
CA LYS A 10 13.63 -5.38 6.80
C LYS A 10 13.85 -5.81 5.35
N LEU A 11 12.85 -6.44 4.73
CA LEU A 11 12.87 -6.85 3.33
C LEU A 11 12.95 -5.68 2.35
N ASP A 12 12.58 -4.46 2.74
CA ASP A 12 12.69 -3.28 1.88
C ASP A 12 14.16 -2.89 1.64
N ALA A 13 15.10 -3.44 2.41
CA ALA A 13 16.53 -3.29 2.17
C ALA A 13 16.94 -3.74 0.75
N LYS A 14 16.19 -4.68 0.15
CA LYS A 14 16.43 -5.18 -1.21
C LYS A 14 16.30 -4.10 -2.29
N PHE A 15 15.58 -3.01 -2.01
CA PHE A 15 15.44 -1.90 -2.96
C PHE A 15 16.71 -1.03 -3.04
N LEU A 16 17.67 -1.26 -2.13
CA LEU A 16 18.97 -0.62 -2.20
C LEU A 16 19.93 -1.51 -2.99
N SER A 17 20.31 -1.05 -4.18
CA SER A 17 21.44 -1.66 -4.89
C SER A 17 22.70 -1.51 -4.05
N HIS A 18 23.58 -2.51 -4.03
CA HIS A 18 24.88 -2.40 -3.35
C HIS A 18 25.85 -1.45 -4.08
N ASP A 19 25.54 -1.04 -5.31
CA ASP A 19 26.43 -0.24 -6.16
C ASP A 19 26.60 1.21 -5.70
N TRP A 20 25.72 1.71 -4.81
CA TRP A 20 25.86 3.09 -4.30
C TRP A 20 27.18 3.29 -3.57
N GLN A 21 27.71 2.24 -2.94
CA GLN A 21 28.90 2.30 -2.11
C GLN A 21 30.15 2.58 -2.95
N GLN A 22 30.20 2.00 -4.15
CA GLN A 22 31.27 2.28 -5.13
C GLN A 22 31.19 3.70 -5.71
N ARG A 23 29.97 4.24 -5.86
CA ARG A 23 29.75 5.55 -6.51
C ARG A 23 29.85 6.73 -5.55
N PHE A 24 29.45 6.53 -4.29
CA PHE A 24 29.23 7.63 -3.32
C PHE A 24 29.78 7.35 -1.92
N GLY A 25 30.42 6.19 -1.69
CA GLY A 25 30.86 5.75 -0.36
C GLY A 25 31.82 6.70 0.35
N ASP A 26 32.66 7.43 -0.40
CA ASP A 26 33.63 8.36 0.17
C ASP A 26 33.00 9.67 0.69
N ARG A 27 31.78 9.98 0.26
CA ARG A 27 31.10 11.26 0.58
C ARG A 27 29.85 11.08 1.44
N MET A 28 29.20 9.91 1.34
CA MET A 28 27.92 9.63 1.99
C MET A 28 27.93 8.27 2.68
N ALA A 29 27.57 8.27 3.95
CA ALA A 29 27.30 7.06 4.70
C ALA A 29 25.80 6.73 4.63
N PHE A 30 25.45 5.69 3.88
CA PHE A 30 24.07 5.18 3.83
C PHE A 30 23.83 4.11 4.88
N ARG A 31 22.69 4.19 5.57
CA ARG A 31 22.20 3.13 6.45
C ARG A 31 20.73 2.85 6.18
N PHE A 32 20.40 1.59 5.94
CA PHE A 32 19.03 1.13 5.93
C PHE A 32 18.57 0.81 7.34
N LYS A 33 17.40 1.32 7.72
CA LYS A 33 16.71 0.98 8.97
C LYS A 33 15.23 0.82 8.70
N THR A 34 14.51 0.11 9.58
CA THR A 34 13.06 0.26 9.59
C THR A 34 12.69 1.49 10.43
N VAL A 35 11.55 2.10 10.12
CA VAL A 35 11.06 3.28 10.86
C VAL A 35 11.01 3.01 12.37
N HIS A 36 10.55 1.83 12.78
CA HIS A 36 10.51 1.41 14.20
C HIS A 36 11.89 1.40 14.85
N THR A 37 12.89 0.82 14.16
CA THR A 37 14.26 0.71 14.69
C THR A 37 15.04 2.01 14.64
N SER A 38 14.50 3.07 14.02
CA SER A 38 15.14 4.37 13.92
C SER A 38 14.83 5.31 15.09
N LYS A 39 13.97 4.88 16.01
CA LYS A 39 13.58 5.70 17.16
C LYS A 39 14.80 6.04 18.01
N GLY A 40 15.04 7.34 18.21
CA GLY A 40 16.19 7.85 18.96
C GLY A 40 17.45 8.08 18.11
N ASP A 41 17.46 7.67 16.85
CA ASP A 41 18.52 8.02 15.90
C ASP A 41 18.14 9.23 15.04
N GLU A 42 19.13 9.85 14.40
CA GLU A 42 18.96 10.95 13.45
C GLU A 42 19.97 10.86 12.31
N ALA A 43 19.64 11.44 11.15
CA ALA A 43 20.51 11.58 9.98
C ALA A 43 20.39 12.97 9.36
N ASP A 44 21.37 13.36 8.55
CA ASP A 44 21.29 14.64 7.82
C ASP A 44 20.11 14.62 6.84
N TYR A 45 19.93 13.49 6.14
CA TYR A 45 18.85 13.27 5.18
C TYR A 45 18.17 11.92 5.41
N VAL A 46 16.86 11.89 5.17
CA VAL A 46 16.05 10.68 5.24
C VAL A 46 15.38 10.43 3.90
N ILE A 47 15.40 9.17 3.45
CA ILE A 47 14.75 8.71 2.23
C ILE A 47 13.64 7.73 2.62
N LEU A 48 12.43 8.00 2.13
CA LEU A 48 11.24 7.17 2.29
C LEU A 48 10.84 6.58 0.92
N PRO A 49 11.28 5.36 0.57
CA PRO A 49 11.08 4.80 -0.77
C PRO A 49 9.65 4.31 -1.04
N GLY A 50 8.81 4.13 -0.01
CA GLY A 50 7.57 3.36 -0.08
C GLY A 50 6.29 4.14 0.23
N MET A 51 6.16 5.40 -0.23
CA MET A 51 4.97 6.24 0.02
C MET A 51 3.80 5.85 -0.89
N VAL A 52 3.35 4.60 -0.81
CA VAL A 52 2.26 4.04 -1.62
C VAL A 52 1.14 3.45 -0.75
N MET A 53 -0.10 3.37 -1.26
CA MET A 53 -1.20 2.68 -0.57
C MET A 53 -0.80 1.21 -0.31
N ARG A 54 -0.75 0.79 0.97
CA ARG A 54 -0.18 -0.47 1.53
C ARG A 54 1.30 -0.46 1.95
N GLY A 55 2.06 0.58 1.63
CA GLY A 55 3.38 0.81 2.23
C GLY A 55 3.22 1.61 3.53
N PHE A 56 2.71 2.83 3.38
CA PHE A 56 2.30 3.73 4.46
C PHE A 56 0.96 4.37 4.09
N PRO A 57 -0.09 4.33 4.93
CA PRO A 57 -0.26 3.44 6.09
C PRO A 57 -0.43 1.97 5.69
N ASN A 58 -0.06 1.05 6.58
CA ASN A 58 -0.41 -0.37 6.46
C ASN A 58 -1.84 -0.61 6.98
N VAL A 59 -2.82 -0.71 6.07
CA VAL A 59 -4.25 -0.91 6.38
C VAL A 59 -4.59 -2.38 6.67
N LYS A 60 -3.65 -3.17 7.22
CA LYS A 60 -3.97 -4.53 7.67
C LYS A 60 -4.83 -4.41 8.92
N VAL A 61 -5.98 -5.08 8.91
CA VAL A 61 -6.90 -5.16 10.04
C VAL A 61 -6.27 -6.09 11.06
N ASP A 62 -5.98 -5.61 12.26
CA ASP A 62 -5.51 -6.45 13.38
C ASP A 62 -6.58 -7.46 13.78
N ASP A 63 -6.18 -8.60 14.34
CA ASP A 63 -7.12 -9.64 14.74
C ASP A 63 -8.16 -9.10 15.75
N PRO A 64 -9.44 -9.51 15.66
CA PRO A 64 -10.51 -9.05 16.57
C PRO A 64 -10.27 -9.31 18.06
N LEU A 65 -9.27 -10.13 18.39
CA LEU A 65 -8.86 -10.42 19.76
C LEU A 65 -7.99 -9.30 20.35
N PHE A 66 -7.24 -8.57 19.53
CA PHE A 66 -6.41 -7.45 19.99
C PHE A 66 -7.26 -6.29 20.54
N SER A 67 -8.47 -6.07 20.02
CA SER A 67 -9.38 -5.03 20.54
C SER A 67 -9.89 -5.31 21.97
N LEU A 68 -9.77 -6.54 22.48
CA LEU A 68 -10.14 -6.88 23.85
C LEU A 68 -9.03 -6.55 24.87
N VAL A 69 -7.79 -6.47 24.41
CA VAL A 69 -6.60 -6.32 25.27
C VAL A 69 -5.99 -4.93 25.14
N MET A 70 -6.22 -4.24 24.02
CA MET A 70 -5.77 -2.87 23.84
C MET A 70 -6.68 -1.89 24.61
N PRO A 71 -6.12 -0.86 25.27
CA PRO A 71 -6.89 0.29 25.73
C PRO A 71 -7.71 0.87 24.58
N GLN A 72 -8.81 1.59 24.88
CA GLN A 72 -9.58 2.35 23.88
C GLN A 72 -8.59 3.13 23.00
N GLY A 73 -8.46 2.71 21.74
CA GLY A 73 -7.50 3.29 20.81
C GLY A 73 -7.85 4.75 20.51
N ASP A 74 -6.86 5.53 20.08
CA ASP A 74 -7.11 6.89 19.59
C ASP A 74 -8.22 6.87 18.52
N THR A 75 -9.19 7.76 18.63
CA THR A 75 -10.31 7.88 17.66
C THR A 75 -9.88 8.40 16.29
N PHE A 76 -8.61 8.78 16.14
CA PHE A 76 -8.07 9.36 14.93
C PHE A 76 -7.67 8.29 13.90
N PRO A 77 -8.07 8.43 12.60
CA PRO A 77 -7.79 7.43 11.58
C PRO A 77 -6.30 7.10 11.44
N SER A 78 -5.98 5.81 11.58
CA SER A 78 -4.61 5.29 11.45
C SER A 78 -3.59 6.00 12.36
N SER A 79 -4.00 6.36 13.58
CA SER A 79 -3.19 7.08 14.58
C SER A 79 -1.79 6.50 14.79
N GLU A 80 -1.66 5.17 14.93
CA GLU A 80 -0.35 4.52 15.10
C GLU A 80 0.56 4.68 13.88
N GLU A 81 0.00 4.51 12.68
CA GLU A 81 0.74 4.68 11.42
C GLU A 81 1.16 6.14 11.20
N ARG A 82 0.33 7.09 11.62
CA ARG A 82 0.67 8.53 11.58
C ARG A 82 1.80 8.87 12.54
N ARG A 83 1.80 8.30 13.74
CA ARG A 83 2.92 8.45 14.69
C ARG A 83 4.21 7.89 14.09
N LEU A 84 4.16 6.75 13.42
CA LEU A 84 5.33 6.20 12.72
C LEU A 84 5.80 7.08 11.57
N PHE A 85 4.87 7.61 10.75
CA PHE A 85 5.22 8.55 9.69
C PHE A 85 5.87 9.81 10.25
N TYR A 86 5.34 10.39 11.33
CA TYR A 86 5.94 11.51 12.04
C TYR A 86 7.35 11.18 12.58
N VAL A 87 7.54 10.00 13.17
CA VAL A 87 8.87 9.54 13.61
C VAL A 87 9.84 9.53 12.43
N ALA A 88 9.44 8.99 11.28
CA ALA A 88 10.28 8.96 10.08
C ALA A 88 10.67 10.37 9.60
N LEU A 89 9.72 11.32 9.55
CA LEU A 89 9.99 12.70 9.15
C LEU A 89 10.97 13.39 10.11
N THR A 90 10.78 13.20 11.42
CA THR A 90 11.64 13.81 12.45
C THR A 90 13.01 13.16 12.60
N ARG A 91 13.34 12.09 11.83
CA ARG A 91 14.71 11.55 11.81
C ARG A 91 15.65 12.40 10.95
N ALA A 92 15.14 13.28 10.09
CA ALA A 92 15.95 14.13 9.23
C ALA A 92 16.27 15.47 9.90
N ARG A 93 17.56 15.84 9.91
CA ARG A 93 18.00 17.16 10.38
C ARG A 93 17.87 18.25 9.32
N ARG A 94 17.95 17.89 8.04
CA ARG A 94 17.92 18.85 6.92
C ARG A 94 16.71 18.66 6.02
N SER A 95 16.56 17.48 5.43
CA SER A 95 15.50 17.25 4.45
C SER A 95 15.09 15.78 4.36
N VAL A 96 13.83 15.57 4.00
CA VAL A 96 13.26 14.25 3.73
C VAL A 96 12.94 14.15 2.24
N ALA A 97 13.42 13.09 1.58
CA ALA A 97 13.03 12.73 0.23
C ALA A 97 12.00 11.59 0.28
N MET A 98 10.84 11.80 -0.33
CA MET A 98 9.76 10.82 -0.38
C MET A 98 9.58 10.34 -1.81
N PHE A 99 9.58 9.02 -2.01
CA PHE A 99 9.34 8.40 -3.31
C PHE A 99 7.99 7.68 -3.33
N THR A 100 7.28 7.87 -4.42
CA THR A 100 5.97 7.26 -4.68
C THR A 100 5.87 6.88 -6.16
N VAL A 101 4.85 6.11 -6.50
CA VAL A 101 4.52 5.77 -7.89
C VAL A 101 3.27 6.51 -8.29
N ALA A 102 3.26 7.08 -9.50
CA ALA A 102 2.09 7.75 -10.07
C ALA A 102 0.82 6.87 -9.94
N GLY A 103 -0.29 7.46 -9.51
CA GLY A 103 -1.56 6.76 -9.30
C GLY A 103 -1.61 5.80 -8.10
N ARG A 104 -0.53 5.66 -7.31
CA ARG A 104 -0.50 4.79 -6.12
C ARG A 104 0.07 5.52 -4.90
N ARG A 105 -0.33 6.76 -4.65
CA ARG A 105 0.21 7.57 -3.53
C ARG A 105 -0.36 7.15 -2.17
N SER A 106 0.45 7.24 -1.13
CA SER A 106 -0.01 7.15 0.27
C SER A 106 -1.07 8.21 0.56
N SER A 107 -2.07 7.90 1.40
CA SER A 107 -3.02 8.90 1.90
C SER A 107 -2.31 10.04 2.65
N PHE A 108 -1.26 9.73 3.41
CA PHE A 108 -0.47 10.73 4.12
C PHE A 108 0.27 11.67 3.18
N LEU A 109 0.79 11.13 2.06
CA LEU A 109 1.44 11.95 1.05
C LEU A 109 0.41 12.81 0.31
N GLN A 110 -0.79 12.29 0.05
CA GLN A 110 -1.86 13.04 -0.58
C GLN A 110 -2.30 14.22 0.29
N GLU A 111 -2.45 14.01 1.61
CA GLU A 111 -2.74 15.09 2.58
C GLU A 111 -1.71 16.22 2.50
N LEU A 112 -0.41 15.90 2.49
CA LEU A 112 0.65 16.92 2.38
C LEU A 112 0.63 17.67 1.04
N ILE A 113 0.19 17.02 -0.03
CA ILE A 113 0.05 17.66 -1.36
C ILE A 113 -1.17 18.59 -1.35
N ASP A 114 -2.29 18.14 -0.79
CA ASP A 114 -3.53 18.89 -0.75
C ASP A 114 -3.41 20.13 0.14
N GLU A 115 -2.64 20.06 1.23
CA GLU A 115 -2.27 21.19 2.07
C GLU A 115 -1.21 22.12 1.44
N GLY A 116 -0.62 21.73 0.30
CA GLY A 116 0.40 22.52 -0.39
C GLY A 116 1.78 22.50 0.27
N VAL A 117 2.01 21.61 1.25
CA VAL A 117 3.30 21.46 1.94
C VAL A 117 4.36 20.86 1.01
N VAL A 118 3.96 19.95 0.12
CA VAL A 118 4.86 19.30 -0.84
C VAL A 118 4.28 19.33 -2.25
N ALA A 119 5.15 19.61 -3.22
CA ALA A 119 4.82 19.50 -4.64
C ALA A 119 5.43 18.21 -5.20
N PRO A 120 4.63 17.29 -5.75
CA PRO A 120 5.17 16.08 -6.35
C PRO A 120 5.96 16.43 -7.62
N CYS A 121 7.13 15.82 -7.79
CA CYS A 121 8.00 16.01 -8.95
C CYS A 121 8.35 14.68 -9.61
N ASP A 122 8.71 14.73 -10.90
CA ASP A 122 9.30 13.61 -11.61
C ASP A 122 10.79 13.42 -11.24
N ASN A 123 11.41 12.37 -11.77
CA ASN A 123 12.82 12.06 -11.52
C ASN A 123 13.79 13.15 -12.04
N ASN A 124 13.31 14.07 -12.87
CA ASN A 124 14.07 15.19 -13.42
C ASN A 124 13.77 16.51 -12.67
N GLY A 125 12.98 16.47 -11.59
CA GLY A 125 12.61 17.62 -10.78
C GLY A 125 11.48 18.48 -11.38
N ARG A 126 10.79 18.04 -12.43
CA ARG A 126 9.63 18.74 -12.99
C ARG A 126 8.40 18.49 -12.13
N ALA A 127 7.69 19.54 -11.75
CA ALA A 127 6.44 19.42 -11.00
C ALA A 127 5.40 18.62 -11.80
N ILE A 128 4.77 17.64 -11.16
CA ILE A 128 3.71 16.82 -11.76
C ILE A 128 2.34 17.20 -11.20
N THR A 129 1.57 17.97 -11.97
CA THR A 129 0.14 18.22 -11.71
C THR A 129 -0.70 17.03 -12.20
N GLN A 130 -0.49 15.85 -11.61
CA GLN A 130 -1.38 14.71 -11.86
C GLN A 130 -2.47 14.66 -10.79
N PRO A 131 -3.77 14.70 -11.18
CA PRO A 131 -4.85 14.44 -10.25
C PRO A 131 -4.72 13.01 -9.69
N ALA A 132 -5.08 12.84 -8.42
CA ALA A 132 -4.90 11.60 -7.64
C ALA A 132 -5.63 10.35 -8.20
N SER A 133 -6.27 10.44 -9.36
CA SER A 133 -7.14 9.44 -9.97
C SER A 133 -6.89 9.18 -11.46
N ALA A 134 -5.74 9.57 -12.01
CA ALA A 134 -5.31 9.02 -13.30
C ALA A 134 -4.99 7.53 -13.13
N GLU A 135 -5.98 6.70 -13.47
CA GLU A 135 -6.04 5.25 -13.43
C GLU A 135 -4.73 4.60 -13.93
N LEU A 136 -3.86 4.23 -12.98
CA LEU A 136 -2.71 3.37 -13.29
C LEU A 136 -3.26 1.96 -13.52
N LYS A 137 -3.49 1.61 -14.80
CA LYS A 137 -3.53 0.21 -15.24
C LYS A 137 -2.37 -0.52 -14.54
N PRO A 138 -2.61 -1.61 -13.80
CA PRO A 138 -1.54 -2.27 -13.08
C PRO A 138 -0.54 -2.85 -14.10
N ASP A 139 0.60 -2.18 -14.24
CA ASP A 139 1.72 -2.69 -15.02
C ASP A 139 2.18 -4.01 -14.42
N ARG A 140 2.13 -5.02 -15.29
CA ARG A 140 2.50 -6.39 -15.06
C ARG A 140 4.00 -6.44 -14.79
N VAL A 141 4.39 -6.71 -13.55
CA VAL A 141 5.71 -7.30 -13.31
C VAL A 141 5.66 -8.71 -13.84
N SER A 142 6.39 -8.92 -14.92
CA SER A 142 6.67 -10.19 -15.57
C SER A 142 7.26 -11.19 -14.59
N ALA A 143 6.43 -12.14 -14.14
CA ALA A 143 6.85 -13.52 -13.94
C ALA A 143 6.22 -14.31 -15.09
N GLY A 144 7.07 -14.82 -15.97
CA GLY A 144 6.64 -15.52 -17.18
C GLY A 144 5.81 -16.75 -16.86
N ALA A 145 4.69 -16.89 -17.55
CA ALA A 145 4.21 -18.10 -18.20
C ALA A 145 2.87 -17.77 -18.89
N ALA A 146 2.73 -18.19 -20.14
CA ALA A 146 1.52 -18.10 -20.95
C ALA A 146 0.27 -18.50 -20.13
N THR A 147 -0.92 -17.90 -20.31
CA THR A 147 -1.76 -18.13 -21.50
C THR A 147 -2.94 -17.14 -21.52
N ALA A 148 -3.39 -16.81 -22.73
CA ALA A 148 -4.51 -15.97 -23.16
C ALA A 148 -5.66 -15.68 -22.17
N GLN A 149 -5.96 -14.38 -22.01
CA GLN A 149 -7.16 -13.85 -21.34
C GLN A 149 -8.32 -13.71 -22.33
N ALA A 150 -9.44 -14.36 -22.03
CA ALA A 150 -10.76 -14.09 -22.61
C ALA A 150 -11.50 -12.98 -21.80
N PRO A 151 -12.42 -12.22 -22.41
CA PRO A 151 -12.82 -10.86 -21.99
C PRO A 151 -13.74 -10.79 -20.76
N ALA A 152 -13.86 -9.55 -20.23
CA ALA A 152 -14.64 -9.14 -19.07
C ALA A 152 -16.09 -9.67 -19.09
N LYS A 153 -16.41 -10.59 -18.18
CA LYS A 153 -17.78 -11.07 -17.95
C LYS A 153 -18.60 -9.98 -17.24
N ALA A 154 -19.81 -9.72 -17.76
CA ALA A 154 -20.81 -8.83 -17.19
C ALA A 154 -21.11 -9.15 -15.71
N LYS A 155 -21.39 -8.11 -14.91
CA LYS A 155 -21.77 -8.24 -13.49
C LYS A 155 -23.03 -9.11 -13.35
N GLY A 156 -23.04 -9.98 -12.35
CA GLY A 156 -24.16 -10.89 -12.08
C GLY A 156 -25.34 -10.18 -11.44
N PRO A 157 -26.53 -10.82 -11.37
CA PRO A 157 -27.68 -10.23 -10.69
C PRO A 157 -27.39 -10.08 -9.19
N VAL A 158 -27.94 -9.01 -8.60
CA VAL A 158 -27.85 -8.76 -7.15
C VAL A 158 -28.44 -9.94 -6.38
N CYS A 159 -27.73 -10.38 -5.34
CA CYS A 159 -28.12 -11.50 -4.50
C CYS A 159 -29.39 -11.13 -3.69
N PRO A 160 -30.50 -11.87 -3.84
CA PRO A 160 -31.75 -11.56 -3.12
C PRO A 160 -31.66 -11.87 -1.61
N GLY A 161 -30.65 -12.61 -1.16
CA GLY A 161 -30.46 -12.92 0.27
C GLY A 161 -29.86 -11.76 1.08
N CYS A 162 -28.87 -11.05 0.55
CA CYS A 162 -28.23 -9.92 1.26
C CYS A 162 -28.44 -8.57 0.60
N LYS A 163 -28.95 -8.50 -0.65
CA LYS A 163 -29.15 -7.28 -1.45
C LYS A 163 -27.90 -6.41 -1.69
N VAL A 164 -26.73 -6.87 -1.23
CA VAL A 164 -25.45 -6.16 -1.32
C VAL A 164 -24.47 -6.92 -2.22
N GLY A 165 -24.43 -8.25 -2.13
CA GLY A 165 -23.56 -9.10 -2.96
C GLY A 165 -24.17 -9.42 -4.32
N GLU A 166 -23.37 -9.96 -5.23
CA GLU A 166 -23.79 -10.41 -6.56
C GLU A 166 -23.74 -11.94 -6.64
N LEU A 167 -24.64 -12.54 -7.43
CA LEU A 167 -24.60 -13.96 -7.73
C LEU A 167 -23.54 -14.24 -8.79
N ILE A 168 -22.50 -14.97 -8.40
CA ILE A 168 -21.39 -15.36 -9.26
C ILE A 168 -21.35 -16.88 -9.44
N TRP A 169 -20.98 -17.33 -10.62
CA TRP A 169 -20.72 -18.74 -10.89
C TRP A 169 -19.34 -19.13 -10.35
N ARG A 170 -19.29 -20.16 -9.49
CA ARG A 170 -18.06 -20.78 -8.99
C ARG A 170 -18.03 -22.24 -9.40
N ARG A 171 -16.81 -22.77 -9.58
CA ARG A 171 -16.57 -24.19 -9.83
C ARG A 171 -16.23 -24.87 -8.51
N GLY A 172 -16.93 -25.95 -8.19
CA GLY A 172 -16.64 -26.81 -7.05
C GLY A 172 -16.48 -28.28 -7.48
N PRO A 173 -16.15 -29.17 -6.54
CA PRO A 173 -15.98 -30.60 -6.81
C PRO A 173 -17.25 -31.28 -7.39
N TYR A 174 -18.42 -30.70 -7.16
CA TYR A 174 -19.72 -31.21 -7.61
C TYR A 174 -20.26 -30.47 -8.86
N GLY A 175 -19.41 -29.74 -9.58
CA GLY A 175 -19.78 -28.96 -10.75
C GLY A 175 -19.90 -27.46 -10.48
N GLU A 176 -20.41 -26.73 -11.46
CA GLU A 176 -20.60 -25.28 -11.37
C GLU A 176 -21.84 -24.93 -10.53
N PHE A 177 -21.70 -23.94 -9.64
CA PHE A 177 -22.79 -23.46 -8.82
C PHE A 177 -22.77 -21.94 -8.70
N GLN A 178 -23.95 -21.34 -8.57
CA GLN A 178 -24.06 -19.92 -8.26
C GLN A 178 -24.00 -19.71 -6.75
N SER A 179 -23.20 -18.75 -6.31
CA SER A 179 -23.14 -18.32 -4.91
C SER A 179 -22.97 -16.81 -4.79
N CYS A 180 -23.36 -16.26 -3.64
CA CYS A 180 -23.17 -14.85 -3.34
C CYS A 180 -21.67 -14.50 -3.24
N SER A 181 -21.27 -13.37 -3.83
CA SER A 181 -19.89 -12.87 -3.77
C SER A 181 -19.39 -12.65 -2.34
N THR A 182 -20.29 -12.32 -1.41
CA THR A 182 -20.04 -12.08 0.01
C THR A 182 -19.98 -13.36 0.89
N PHE A 183 -19.92 -14.56 0.32
CA PHE A 183 -19.67 -15.78 1.10
C PHE A 183 -18.30 -15.70 1.82
N PRO A 184 -18.16 -16.10 3.11
CA PRO A 184 -19.08 -16.89 3.94
C PRO A 184 -20.14 -16.10 4.72
N LYS A 185 -20.11 -14.75 4.66
CA LYS A 185 -21.03 -13.88 5.39
C LYS A 185 -22.47 -14.00 4.87
N CYS A 186 -22.64 -14.20 3.56
CA CYS A 186 -23.93 -14.54 2.96
C CYS A 186 -23.87 -15.97 2.38
N LYS A 187 -24.67 -16.89 2.94
CA LYS A 187 -24.74 -18.30 2.53
C LYS A 187 -25.93 -18.61 1.61
N TYR A 188 -26.46 -17.59 0.93
CA TYR A 188 -27.60 -17.74 0.03
C TYR A 188 -27.28 -18.73 -1.11
N LYS A 189 -28.16 -19.72 -1.30
CA LYS A 189 -28.09 -20.70 -2.39
C LYS A 189 -29.31 -20.51 -3.29
N PRO A 190 -29.13 -20.22 -4.59
CA PRO A 190 -30.26 -20.12 -5.51
C PRO A 190 -30.93 -21.50 -5.69
N PRO A 191 -32.27 -21.54 -5.85
CA PRO A 191 -32.98 -22.79 -6.09
C PRO A 191 -32.56 -23.39 -7.44
N LYS A 192 -32.24 -24.69 -7.48
CA LYS A 192 -32.04 -25.43 -8.74
C LYS A 192 -33.35 -25.39 -9.52
N LYS A 193 -33.36 -24.80 -10.72
CA LYS A 193 -34.48 -24.95 -11.64
C LYS A 193 -34.56 -26.43 -12.03
N ARG A 194 -35.57 -27.16 -11.55
CA ARG A 194 -35.88 -28.50 -12.04
C ARG A 194 -36.38 -28.32 -13.47
N MET A 195 -35.60 -28.78 -14.45
CA MET A 195 -36.09 -29.04 -15.81
C MET A 195 -36.71 -30.42 -15.85
#